data_AF-A0A259IK84-F1
#
_entry.id   AF-A0A259IK84-F1
#
_cell.length_a   1.000
_cell.length_b   1.000
_cell.length_c   1.000
_cell.angle_alpha   90.00
_cell.angle_beta   90.00
_cell.angle_gamma   90.00
#
_symmetry.space_group_name_H-M   'P 1'
#
loop_
_entity.id
_entity.type
_entity.pdbx_description
1 polymer ?
#
loop_
_entity_poly.entity_id
_entity_poly.type
_entity_poly.pdbx_seq_one_letter_code
_entity_poly.pdbx_strand_id
1 'polypeptide(L)' 'TIRAPVLVAVGTRDAIAGDAHRLAEVFPHGEALDIPNRDHNPAVGDKVFKQGALDFLARHA' A
#
# COMPACT_ATOMS: atom_id res chain seq x y z
N THR A 1 -6.24 -2.08 18.73
CA THR A 1 -6.61 -1.62 17.39
C THR A 1 -5.79 -0.40 17.01
N ILE A 2 -5.31 -0.34 15.77
CA ILE A 2 -4.60 0.84 15.24
C ILE A 2 -5.68 1.83 14.76
N ARG A 3 -5.65 3.06 15.29
CA ARG A 3 -6.64 4.12 14.98
C ARG A 3 -6.16 5.11 13.92
N ALA A 4 -4.86 5.19 13.69
CA ALA A 4 -4.34 6.00 12.60
C ALA A 4 -4.75 5.36 11.26
N PRO A 5 -5.00 6.16 10.19
CA PRO A 5 -5.12 5.65 8.84
C PRO A 5 -3.92 4.80 8.44
N VAL A 6 -4.13 3.72 7.69
CA VAL A 6 -3.07 2.81 7.25
C VAL A 6 -3.13 2.62 5.74
N LEU A 7 -2.00 2.83 5.06
CA LEU A 7 -1.83 2.50 3.65
C LEU A 7 -0.98 1.22 3.53
N VAL A 8 -1.52 0.20 2.85
CA VAL A 8 -0.82 -1.04 2.51
C VAL A 8 -0.52 -1.03 1.01
N ALA A 9 0.74 -0.90 0.62
CA ALA A 9 1.14 -0.86 -0.79
C ALA A 9 1.87 -2.15 -1.20
N VAL A 10 1.55 -2.70 -2.37
CA VAL A 10 2.12 -3.97 -2.84
C VAL A 10 2.43 -3.94 -4.33
N GLY A 11 3.52 -4.61 -4.73
CA GLY A 11 3.75 -4.93 -6.13
C GLY A 11 2.77 -6.01 -6.60
N THR A 12 2.04 -5.77 -7.68
CA THR A 12 1.08 -6.76 -8.24
C THR A 12 1.71 -8.07 -8.74
N ARG A 13 3.05 -8.14 -8.82
CA ARG A 13 3.82 -9.33 -9.17
C ARG A 13 4.68 -9.85 -8.00
N ASP A 14 4.48 -9.30 -6.81
CA ASP A 14 5.16 -9.74 -5.60
C ASP A 14 4.73 -11.18 -5.26
N ALA A 15 5.69 -12.09 -5.31
CA ALA A 15 5.48 -13.51 -5.00
C ALA A 15 5.82 -13.87 -3.54
N ILE A 16 6.31 -12.90 -2.77
CA ILE A 16 6.79 -13.07 -1.39
C ILE A 16 5.71 -12.63 -0.41
N ALA A 17 5.08 -11.48 -0.66
CA ALA A 17 4.03 -10.94 0.18
C ALA A 17 2.72 -11.73 0.06
N GLY A 18 1.91 -11.68 1.12
CA GLY A 18 0.53 -12.17 1.10
C GLY A 18 -0.44 -11.18 0.46
N ASP A 19 -1.73 -11.42 0.65
CA ASP A 19 -2.79 -10.56 0.11
C ASP A 19 -2.86 -9.21 0.85
N ALA A 20 -2.45 -8.14 0.15
CA ALA A 20 -2.42 -6.78 0.68
C ALA A 20 -3.82 -6.21 0.94
N HIS A 21 -4.83 -6.61 0.16
CA HIS A 21 -6.20 -6.12 0.32
C HIS A 21 -6.81 -6.72 1.59
N ARG A 22 -6.62 -8.02 1.82
CA ARG A 22 -7.00 -8.65 3.09
C ARG A 22 -6.29 -8.04 4.28
N LEU A 23 -5.02 -7.67 4.15
CA LEU A 23 -4.31 -6.98 5.22
C LEU A 23 -4.89 -5.59 5.49
N ALA A 24 -5.21 -4.83 4.45
CA ALA A 24 -5.85 -3.52 4.59
C ALA A 24 -7.20 -3.61 5.30
N GLU A 25 -8.02 -4.61 4.98
CA GLU A 25 -9.34 -4.85 5.61
C GLU A 25 -9.28 -5.09 7.13
N VAL A 26 -8.15 -5.57 7.66
CA VAL A 26 -7.97 -5.77 9.11
C VAL A 26 -7.88 -4.45 9.86
N PHE A 27 -7.49 -3.36 9.20
CA PHE A 27 -7.40 -2.04 9.82
C PHE A 27 -8.73 -1.30 9.74
N PRO A 28 -9.18 -0.62 10.82
CA PRO A 28 -10.42 0.18 10.79
C PRO A 28 -10.46 1.26 9.70
N HIS A 29 -9.28 1.77 9.32
CA HIS A 29 -9.10 2.82 8.31
C HIS A 29 -7.97 2.40 7.33
N GLY A 30 -8.03 1.15 6.87
CA GLY A 30 -7.06 0.60 5.93
C GLY A 30 -7.39 0.92 4.47
N GLU A 31 -6.36 1.27 3.71
CA GLU A 31 -6.40 1.47 2.26
C GLU A 31 -5.34 0.57 1.60
N ALA A 32 -5.68 -0.10 0.50
CA ALA A 32 -4.74 -0.88 -0.29
C ALA A 32 -4.31 -0.10 -1.54
N LEU A 33 -3.03 -0.22 -1.92
CA LEU A 33 -2.46 0.37 -3.13
C LEU A 33 -1.71 -0.68 -3.93
N ASP A 34 -2.26 -1.02 -5.09
CA ASP A 34 -1.58 -1.88 -6.06
C ASP A 34 -0.56 -1.06 -6.87
N ILE A 35 0.65 -1.61 -7.00
CA ILE A 35 1.73 -1.06 -7.82
C ILE A 35 1.86 -1.96 -9.06
N PRO A 36 1.34 -1.53 -10.22
CA PRO A 36 1.22 -2.39 -11.39
C PRO A 36 2.58 -2.85 -11.93
N ASN A 37 2.69 -4.13 -12.28
CA ASN A 37 3.87 -4.73 -12.89
C ASN A 37 5.16 -4.55 -12.06
N ARG A 38 5.04 -4.53 -10.73
CA ARG A 38 6.18 -4.50 -9.81
C ARG A 38 6.21 -5.73 -8.93
N ASP A 39 7.43 -6.17 -8.69
CA ASP A 39 7.77 -7.20 -7.71
C ASP A 39 8.12 -6.53 -6.37
N HIS A 40 8.45 -7.32 -5.35
CA HIS A 40 8.67 -6.92 -3.97
C HIS A 40 9.59 -5.68 -3.81
N ASN A 41 10.86 -5.79 -4.21
CA ASN A 41 11.83 -4.70 -4.01
C ASN A 41 11.58 -3.49 -4.93
N PRO A 42 11.32 -3.65 -6.25
CA PRO A 42 11.09 -2.51 -7.15
C PRO A 42 9.85 -1.68 -6.81
N ALA A 43 8.86 -2.25 -6.11
CA ALA A 43 7.63 -1.56 -5.72
C ALA A 43 7.90 -0.29 -4.86
N VAL A 44 8.85 -0.37 -3.91
CA VAL A 44 9.19 0.71 -2.98
C VAL A 44 9.77 1.95 -3.69
N GLY A 45 10.51 1.74 -4.77
CA GLY A 45 11.11 2.83 -5.55
C GLY A 45 10.17 3.46 -6.58
N ASP A 46 9.06 2.80 -6.89
CA ASP A 46 8.20 3.14 -8.01
C ASP A 46 7.46 4.47 -7.80
N LYS A 47 7.19 5.17 -8.91
CA LYS A 47 6.48 6.45 -8.89
C LYS A 47 5.06 6.29 -8.34
N VAL A 48 4.37 5.18 -8.65
CA VAL A 48 3.01 4.91 -8.16
C VAL A 48 2.99 4.84 -6.64
N PHE A 49 3.97 4.14 -6.03
CA PHE A 49 4.10 4.11 -4.58
C PHE A 49 4.34 5.51 -4.00
N LYS A 50 5.34 6.23 -4.53
CA LYS A 50 5.71 7.56 -4.03
C LYS A 50 4.54 8.54 -4.12
N GLN A 51 3.83 8.55 -5.24
CA GLN A 51 2.67 9.41 -5.42
C GLN A 51 1.52 9.00 -4.49
N GLY A 52 1.20 7.71 -4.44
CA GLY A 52 0.13 7.20 -3.57
C GLY A 52 0.39 7.47 -2.08
N ALA A 53 1.63 7.36 -1.63
CA ALA A 53 2.03 7.69 -0.26
C ALA A 53 1.85 9.18 0.04
N LEU A 54 2.27 10.07 -0.87
CA LEU A 54 2.07 11.52 -0.72
C LEU A 54 0.59 11.89 -0.71
N ASP A 55 -0.20 11.33 -1.64
CA ASP A 55 -1.64 11.60 -1.72
C ASP A 55 -2.37 11.11 -0.47
N PHE A 56 -1.98 9.94 0.05
CA PHE A 56 -2.51 9.39 1.30
C PHE A 56 -2.21 10.32 2.47
N LEU A 57 -0.95 10.74 2.64
CA LEU A 57 -0.56 11.67 3.70
C LEU A 57 -1.28 13.01 3.56
N ALA A 58 -1.49 13.52 2.35
CA ALA A 58 -2.21 14.77 2.12
C ALA A 58 -3.71 14.69 2.48
N ARG A 59 -4.36 13.53 2.28
CA ARG A 59 -5.76 13.31 2.67
C ARG A 59 -5.95 13.16 4.19
N HIS A 60 -4.90 12.74 4.89
CA HIS A 60 -4.93 12.42 6.32
C HIS A 60 -4.04 13.34 7.17
N ALA A 61 -3.66 14.51 6.62
CA ALA A 61 -2.89 15.55 7.30
C ALA A 61 -3.70 16.33 8.34
#